data_AF-A0A0B6Y7H4-F1
#
_entry.id   AF-A0A0B6Y7H4-F1
#
_cell.length_a   1.000
_cell.length_b   1.000
_cell.length_c   1.000
_cell.angle_alpha   90.00
_cell.angle_beta   90.00
_cell.angle_gamma   90.00
#
_symmetry.space_group_name_H-M   'P 1'
#
loop_
_entity.id
_entity.type
_entity.pdbx_description
1 polymer ?
#
loop_
_entity_poly.entity_id
_entity_poly.type
_entity_poly.pdbx_seq_one_letter_code
_entity_poly.pdbx_strand_id
1 'polypeptide(L)'
;VELPGVVARLVELLGSPEPAVVTPVLRTIGNIVAGDDSLTQAVLDMEVLKMMPGLLEHYKNSIKKEACWMLSNITAGSTDQIQAVINHNLL
;
A
#
# COMPACT_ATOMS: atom_id res chain seq x y z
N VAL A 1 -15.65 -3.07 -12.62
CA VAL A 1 -15.80 -2.90 -11.16
C VAL A 1 -15.23 -1.54 -10.80
N GLU A 2 -16.02 -0.64 -10.22
CA GLU A 2 -15.61 0.74 -9.86
C GLU A 2 -14.70 0.77 -8.61
N LEU A 3 -13.57 0.08 -8.67
CA LEU A 3 -12.53 0.13 -7.63
C LEU A 3 -11.86 1.51 -7.44
N PRO A 4 -11.71 2.39 -8.46
CA PRO A 4 -10.87 3.59 -8.34
C PRO A 4 -11.27 4.51 -7.18
N GLY A 5 -12.58 4.74 -6.98
CA GLY A 5 -13.06 5.65 -5.93
C GLY A 5 -12.83 5.12 -4.51
N VAL A 6 -12.97 3.81 -4.31
CA VAL A 6 -12.74 3.18 -3.00
C VAL A 6 -11.26 3.16 -2.68
N VAL A 7 -10.41 2.77 -3.63
CA VAL A 7 -8.95 2.70 -3.44
C VAL A 7 -8.39 4.10 -3.16
N ALA A 8 -8.80 5.12 -3.92
CA ALA A 8 -8.38 6.50 -3.68
C ALA A 8 -8.68 6.94 -2.24
N ARG A 9 -9.90 6.66 -1.75
CA ARG A 9 -10.28 7.02 -0.38
C ARG A 9 -9.47 6.26 0.67
N LEU A 10 -9.14 4.99 0.43
CA LEU A 10 -8.29 4.22 1.32
C LEU A 10 -6.86 4.79 1.36
N VAL A 11 -6.29 5.18 0.22
CA VAL A 11 -4.95 5.79 0.19
C VAL A 11 -4.93 7.11 0.97
N GLU A 12 -5.96 7.95 0.85
CA GLU A 12 -6.09 9.18 1.66
C GLU A 12 -6.10 8.87 3.17
N LEU A 13 -6.81 7.82 3.58
CA LEU A 13 -6.94 7.43 4.99
C LEU A 13 -5.64 6.88 5.60
N LEU A 14 -4.66 6.47 4.78
CA LEU A 14 -3.31 6.12 5.27
C LEU A 14 -2.59 7.32 5.91
N GLY A 15 -2.96 8.55 5.54
CA GLY A 15 -2.46 9.78 6.15
C GLY A 15 -3.13 10.16 7.47
N SER A 16 -4.08 9.35 7.97
CA SER A 16 -4.77 9.62 9.23
C SER A 16 -3.79 9.66 10.41
N PRO A 17 -3.93 10.61 11.36
CA PRO A 17 -3.14 10.60 12.59
C PRO A 17 -3.53 9.44 13.52
N GLU A 18 -4.68 8.81 13.31
CA GLU A 18 -5.24 7.78 14.17
C GLU A 18 -4.80 6.39 13.72
N PRO A 19 -3.94 5.67 14.49
CA PRO A 19 -3.47 4.34 14.11
C PRO A 19 -4.59 3.30 14.02
N ALA A 20 -5.69 3.54 14.74
CA ALA A 20 -6.91 2.74 14.70
C ALA A 20 -7.61 2.81 13.32
N VAL A 21 -7.34 3.86 12.54
CA VAL A 21 -7.76 4.00 11.15
C VAL A 21 -6.71 3.43 10.21
N VAL A 22 -5.43 3.76 10.40
CA VAL A 22 -4.35 3.36 9.49
C VAL A 22 -4.19 1.84 9.40
N THR A 23 -4.26 1.13 10.53
CA THR A 23 -4.05 -0.34 10.56
C THR A 23 -5.06 -1.11 9.72
N PRO A 24 -6.39 -0.93 9.89
CA PRO A 24 -7.36 -1.63 9.05
C PRO A 24 -7.27 -1.19 7.58
N VAL A 25 -6.96 0.08 7.30
CA VAL A 25 -6.78 0.56 5.92
C VAL A 25 -5.60 -0.15 5.24
N LEU A 26 -4.44 -0.23 5.91
CA LEU A 26 -3.30 -1.01 5.43
C LEU A 26 -3.67 -2.47 5.16
N ARG A 27 -4.41 -3.10 6.08
CA ARG A 27 -4.85 -4.48 5.89
C ARG A 27 -5.79 -4.61 4.68
N THR A 28 -6.71 -3.67 4.49
CA THR A 28 -7.63 -3.68 3.36
C THR A 28 -6.89 -3.53 2.04
N ILE A 29 -5.99 -2.55 1.91
CA ILE A 29 -5.20 -2.36 0.70
C ILE A 29 -4.26 -3.56 0.48
N GLY A 30 -3.62 -4.06 1.54
CA GLY A 30 -2.78 -5.25 1.52
C GLY A 30 -3.48 -6.49 0.96
N ASN A 31 -4.77 -6.66 1.28
CA ASN A 31 -5.61 -7.72 0.69
C ASN A 31 -5.95 -7.48 -0.78
N ILE A 32 -6.12 -6.23 -1.21
CA ILE A 32 -6.39 -5.89 -2.62
C ILE A 32 -5.16 -6.20 -3.48
N VAL A 33 -3.97 -5.76 -3.04
CA VAL A 33 -2.70 -6.01 -3.75
C VAL A 33 -2.19 -7.45 -3.63
N ALA A 34 -2.81 -8.28 -2.79
CA ALA A 34 -2.59 -9.73 -2.75
C ALA A 34 -3.41 -10.49 -3.80
N GLY A 35 -4.27 -9.78 -4.55
CA GLY A 35 -5.06 -10.32 -5.66
C GLY A 35 -4.22 -10.50 -6.92
N ASP A 36 -4.80 -10.16 -8.07
CA ASP A 36 -4.09 -10.20 -9.36
C ASP A 36 -3.31 -8.89 -9.64
N ASP A 37 -2.43 -8.95 -10.64
CA ASP A 37 -1.59 -7.82 -11.05
C ASP A 37 -2.40 -6.59 -11.46
N SER A 38 -3.63 -6.75 -11.95
CA SER A 38 -4.48 -5.62 -12.36
C SER A 38 -5.00 -4.83 -11.16
N LEU A 39 -5.33 -5.52 -10.06
CA LEU A 39 -5.71 -4.91 -8.80
C LEU A 39 -4.51 -4.22 -8.14
N THR A 40 -3.34 -4.85 -8.17
CA THR A 40 -2.11 -4.24 -7.70
C THR A 40 -1.80 -2.97 -8.48
N GLN A 41 -1.92 -2.99 -9.82
CA GLN A 41 -1.70 -1.81 -10.64
C GLN A 41 -2.69 -0.69 -10.32
N ALA A 42 -3.98 -1.00 -10.15
CA ALA A 42 -4.99 -0.01 -9.79
C ALA A 42 -4.68 0.69 -8.44
N VAL A 43 -4.04 -0.01 -7.50
CA VAL A 43 -3.58 0.58 -6.24
C VAL A 43 -2.33 1.44 -6.44
N LEU A 44 -1.39 1.01 -7.28
CA LEU A 44 -0.19 1.79 -7.61
C LEU A 44 -0.54 3.09 -8.34
N ASP A 45 -1.53 3.06 -9.22
CA ASP A 45 -2.02 4.23 -9.96
C ASP A 45 -2.60 5.31 -9.03
N MET A 46 -3.02 4.94 -7.82
CA MET A 46 -3.47 5.86 -6.77
C MET A 46 -2.31 6.39 -5.90
N GLU A 47 -1.07 6.21 -6.35
CA GLU A 47 0.16 6.74 -5.73
C GLU A 47 0.43 6.23 -4.30
N VAL A 48 -0.05 5.03 -3.95
CA VAL A 48 0.12 4.46 -2.60
C VAL A 48 1.60 4.40 -2.16
N LEU A 49 2.53 4.21 -3.10
CA LEU A 49 3.96 4.10 -2.82
C LEU A 49 4.54 5.36 -2.20
N LYS A 50 3.95 6.54 -2.45
CA LYS A 50 4.38 7.80 -1.81
C LYS A 50 4.12 7.82 -0.30
N MET A 51 3.16 7.03 0.18
CA MET A 51 2.83 6.93 1.60
C MET A 51 3.78 6.00 2.36
N MET A 52 4.45 5.07 1.64
CA MET A 52 5.20 3.97 2.24
C MET A 52 6.35 4.41 3.15
N PRO A 53 7.20 5.40 2.82
CA PRO A 53 8.30 5.81 3.71
C PRO A 53 7.82 6.15 5.13
N GLY A 54 6.76 6.97 5.23
CA GLY A 54 6.19 7.35 6.53
C GLY A 54 5.56 6.19 7.28
N LEU A 55 4.98 5.22 6.57
CA LEU A 55 4.37 4.02 7.16
C LEU A 55 5.43 3.02 7.65
N LEU A 56 6.54 2.87 6.92
CA LEU A 56 7.66 1.99 7.27
C LEU A 56 8.48 2.55 8.45
N GLU A 57 8.54 3.87 8.59
CA GLU A 57 9.23 4.53 9.71
C GLU A 57 8.32 4.82 10.91
N HIS A 58 7.01 4.52 10.80
CA HIS A 58 5.99 4.85 11.79
C HIS A 58 6.28 4.34 13.21
N TYR A 59 6.04 5.15 14.26
CA TYR A 59 6.40 4.80 15.65
C TYR A 59 5.78 3.49 16.18
N LYS A 60 4.61 3.08 15.67
CA LYS A 60 3.99 1.78 16.01
C LYS A 60 4.50 0.64 15.12
N ASN A 61 5.08 -0.37 15.76
CA ASN A 61 5.55 -1.59 15.08
C ASN A 61 4.45 -2.37 14.36
N SER A 62 3.19 -2.31 14.80
CA SER A 62 2.08 -2.97 14.09
C SER A 62 1.90 -2.39 12.68
N ILE A 63 1.96 -1.06 12.54
CA ILE A 63 1.86 -0.38 11.25
C ILE A 63 3.05 -0.71 10.37
N LYS A 64 4.28 -0.69 10.92
CA LYS A 64 5.47 -1.12 10.16
C LYS A 64 5.32 -2.52 9.59
N LYS A 65 4.84 -3.47 10.40
CA LYS A 65 4.63 -4.86 9.99
C LYS A 65 3.61 -4.96 8.85
N GLU A 66 2.47 -4.28 8.97
CA GLU A 66 1.45 -4.27 7.92
C GLU A 66 1.95 -3.59 6.63
N ALA A 67 2.70 -2.48 6.76
CA ALA A 67 3.28 -1.79 5.62
C ALA A 67 4.33 -2.69 4.89
N CYS A 68 5.23 -3.33 5.63
CA CYS A 68 6.17 -4.30 5.05
C CYS A 68 5.46 -5.47 4.39
N TRP A 69 4.39 -5.99 5.02
CA TRP A 69 3.60 -7.07 4.44
C TRP A 69 2.92 -6.66 3.13
N MET A 70 2.29 -5.48 3.10
CA MET A 70 1.70 -4.93 1.86
C MET A 70 2.75 -4.73 0.77
N LEU A 71 3.93 -4.20 1.13
CA LEU A 71 5.04 -4.04 0.18
C LEU A 71 5.49 -5.39 -0.39
N SER A 72 5.56 -6.43 0.44
CA SER A 72 5.92 -7.79 -0.01
C SER A 72 4.92 -8.34 -1.03
N ASN A 73 3.63 -8.07 -0.85
CA ASN A 73 2.59 -8.46 -1.81
C ASN A 73 2.77 -7.72 -3.15
N ILE A 74 3.04 -6.41 -3.13
CA ILE A 74 3.30 -5.62 -4.34
C ILE A 74 4.52 -6.18 -5.09
N THR A 75 5.60 -6.49 -4.38
CA THR A 75 6.83 -7.04 -4.99
C THR A 75 6.70 -8.49 -5.45
N ALA A 76 5.62 -9.19 -5.09
CA ALA A 76 5.33 -10.53 -5.59
C ALA A 76 4.65 -10.53 -6.97
N GLY A 77 4.25 -9.36 -7.46
CA GLY A 77 3.61 -9.19 -8.77
C GLY A 77 4.61 -9.02 -9.92
N SER A 78 4.22 -8.24 -10.92
CA SER A 78 4.96 -8.11 -12.18
C SER A 78 6.30 -7.37 -12.04
N THR A 79 7.18 -7.52 -13.04
CA THR A 79 8.47 -6.81 -13.08
C THR A 79 8.30 -5.28 -13.04
N ASP A 80 7.24 -4.75 -13.66
CA ASP A 80 6.94 -3.32 -13.63
C ASP A 80 6.56 -2.85 -12.22
N GLN A 81 5.82 -3.68 -11.46
CA GLN A 81 5.43 -3.39 -10.08
C GLN A 81 6.64 -3.41 -9.15
N ILE A 82 7.55 -4.38 -9.33
CA ILE A 82 8.84 -4.41 -8.62
C ILE A 82 9.65 -3.15 -8.96
N GLN A 83 9.74 -2.79 -10.24
CA GLN A 83 10.48 -1.60 -10.67
C GLN A 83 9.88 -0.31 -10.09
N ALA A 84 8.56 -0.22 -9.96
CA ALA A 84 7.89 0.91 -9.32
C ALA A 84 8.32 1.07 -7.84
N VAL A 85 8.48 -0.03 -7.11
CA VAL A 85 8.98 -0.04 -5.72
C VAL A 85 10.44 0.42 -5.66
N ILE A 86 11.29 -0.07 -6.56
CA ILE A 86 12.71 0.36 -6.66
C ILE A 86 12.80 1.86 -6.95
N ASN A 87 11.98 2.37 -7.87
CA ASN A 87 11.96 3.79 -8.23
C ASN A 87 11.59 4.71 -7.05
N HIS A 88 10.91 4.17 -6.02
CA HIS A 88 10.58 4.87 -4.79
C HIS A 88 11.63 4.69 -3.67
N ASN A 89 12.74 3.99 -3.92
CA ASN A 89 13.79 3.66 -2.95
C ASN A 89 13.26 2.89 -1.73
N LEU A 90 12.35 1.94 -1.97
CA LEU A 90 11.73 1.11 -0.93
C LEU A 90 12.32 -0.31 -0.85
N LEU A 91 13.41 -0.57 -1.60
CA LEU A 91 14.21 -1.80 -1.61
C LEU A 91 15.70 -1.48 -1.56
#